data_AF-A0A441U112-F1
#
_entry.id   AF-A0A441U112-F1
#
_cell.length_a   1.000
_cell.length_b   1.000
_cell.length_c   1.000
_cell.angle_alpha   90.00
_cell.angle_beta   90.00
_cell.angle_gamma   90.00
#
_symmetry.space_group_name_H-M   'P 1'
#
loop_
_entity.id
_entity.type
_entity.pdbx_description
1 polymer ?
#
loop_
_entity_poly.entity_id
_entity_poly.type
_entity_poly.pdbx_seq_one_letter_code
_entity_poly.pdbx_strand_id
1 'polypeptide(L)'
;MNEDFDLYERSGLNKEYLALLEAEQFELDPDSMPATRPLPADVSRSALCSSEAGRRLVKDWEQAGGFKVHLTHVQNDVGEIVRSLGSVREQRVFMAKFDRDIPEPARYAVYDEIAAGRGLYVGPASSAEIKLFASTPAGRTLMEEWGSVAAERVAMLRSRAARMTANMSEDEADDFWTWFDNLEPGPVAAIFRKLAG
;
A
#
# COMPACT_ATOMS: atom_id res chain seq x y z
N MET A 1 7.77 -44.14 -13.27
CA MET A 1 7.68 -43.29 -12.06
C MET A 1 7.55 -41.83 -12.48
N ASN A 2 6.62 -41.51 -13.38
CA ASN A 2 6.37 -40.14 -13.88
C ASN A 2 4.88 -39.76 -13.75
N GLU A 3 3.96 -40.72 -13.86
CA GLU A 3 2.52 -40.49 -13.70
C GLU A 3 2.15 -39.94 -12.31
N ASP A 4 2.89 -40.31 -11.26
CA ASP A 4 2.63 -39.86 -9.88
C ASP A 4 3.05 -38.39 -9.65
N PHE A 5 4.14 -37.94 -10.30
CA PHE A 5 4.63 -36.57 -10.14
C PHE A 5 3.78 -35.59 -10.96
N ASP A 6 3.38 -35.98 -12.17
CA ASP A 6 2.44 -35.20 -12.99
C ASP A 6 1.07 -35.09 -12.29
N LEU A 7 0.63 -36.14 -11.60
CA LEU A 7 -0.60 -36.11 -10.79
C LEU A 7 -0.44 -35.19 -9.56
N TYR A 8 0.72 -35.22 -8.90
CA TYR A 8 1.06 -34.35 -7.77
C TYR A 8 1.09 -32.87 -8.16
N GLU A 9 1.64 -32.53 -9.32
CA GLU A 9 1.61 -31.16 -9.85
C GLU A 9 0.21 -30.73 -10.31
N ARG A 10 -0.52 -31.62 -11.00
CA ARG A 10 -1.84 -31.31 -11.57
C ARG A 10 -2.95 -31.23 -10.52
N SER A 11 -2.80 -31.94 -9.42
CA SER A 11 -3.74 -31.90 -8.28
C SER A 11 -3.54 -30.68 -7.38
N GLY A 12 -2.43 -29.95 -7.51
CA GLY A 12 -2.11 -28.81 -6.66
C GLY A 12 -1.55 -29.19 -5.28
N LEU A 13 -1.33 -30.47 -5.01
CA LEU A 13 -0.69 -30.98 -3.79
C LEU A 13 0.71 -30.37 -3.58
N ASN A 14 1.41 -30.07 -4.68
CA ASN A 14 2.67 -29.33 -4.64
C ASN A 14 2.53 -27.93 -4.01
N LYS A 15 1.44 -27.22 -4.30
CA LYS A 15 1.18 -25.88 -3.74
C LYS A 15 0.73 -25.97 -2.29
N GLU A 16 -0.04 -26.98 -1.93
CA GLU A 16 -0.45 -27.23 -0.54
C GLU A 16 0.76 -27.60 0.33
N TYR A 17 1.65 -28.46 -0.16
CA TYR A 17 2.87 -28.83 0.55
C TYR A 17 3.81 -27.64 0.74
N LEU A 18 3.98 -26.79 -0.28
CA LEU A 18 4.73 -25.55 -0.15
C LEU A 18 4.09 -24.59 0.86
N ALA A 19 2.77 -24.44 0.85
CA ALA A 19 2.06 -23.59 1.81
C ALA A 19 2.23 -24.08 3.26
N LEU A 20 2.24 -25.40 3.48
CA LEU A 20 2.51 -25.99 4.79
C LEU A 20 3.94 -25.73 5.25
N LEU A 21 4.94 -25.97 4.39
CA LEU A 21 6.35 -25.69 4.72
C LEU A 21 6.58 -24.21 5.05
N GLU A 22 5.94 -23.32 4.31
CA GLU A 22 6.02 -21.87 4.55
C GLU A 22 5.33 -21.46 5.85
N ALA A 23 4.21 -22.08 6.20
CA ALA A 23 3.52 -21.85 7.47
C ALA A 23 4.38 -22.32 8.66
N GLU A 24 4.98 -23.51 8.57
CA GLU A 24 5.90 -24.03 9.58
C GLU A 24 7.14 -23.13 9.73
N GLN A 25 7.72 -22.65 8.63
CA GLN A 25 8.84 -21.71 8.67
C GLN A 25 8.46 -20.39 9.34
N PHE A 26 7.26 -19.87 9.06
CA PHE A 26 6.78 -18.64 9.70
C PHE A 26 6.55 -18.81 11.21
N GLU A 27 6.06 -19.97 11.66
CA GLU A 27 5.91 -20.26 13.10
C GLU A 27 7.26 -20.34 13.82
N LEU A 28 8.29 -20.87 13.15
CA LEU A 28 9.64 -21.01 13.72
C LEU A 28 10.43 -19.70 13.70
N ASP A 29 10.36 -18.95 12.60
CA ASP A 29 11.01 -17.66 12.42
C ASP A 29 10.15 -16.75 11.52
N PRO A 30 9.36 -15.83 12.11
CA PRO A 30 8.54 -14.89 11.34
C PRO A 30 9.36 -14.02 10.37
N ASP A 31 10.65 -13.79 10.63
CA ASP A 31 11.52 -12.98 9.78
C ASP A 31 12.13 -13.76 8.61
N SER A 32 11.96 -15.10 8.58
CA SER A 32 12.41 -15.95 7.46
C SER A 32 11.55 -15.80 6.20
N MET A 33 10.37 -15.20 6.33
CA MET A 33 9.40 -15.01 5.25
C MET A 33 9.27 -13.52 4.89
N PRO A 34 9.08 -13.17 3.59
CA PRO A 34 8.86 -11.79 3.19
C PRO A 34 7.65 -11.16 3.89
N ALA A 35 7.81 -9.94 4.43
CA ALA A 35 6.74 -9.21 5.10
C ALA A 35 5.57 -8.87 4.16
N THR A 36 5.86 -8.63 2.88
CA THR A 36 4.90 -8.13 1.88
C THR A 36 4.36 -9.24 0.98
N ARG A 37 4.23 -10.47 1.49
CA ARG A 37 3.72 -11.57 0.69
C ARG A 37 2.25 -11.29 0.29
N PRO A 38 1.91 -11.34 -1.01
CA PRO A 38 0.52 -11.17 -1.45
C PRO A 38 -0.40 -12.21 -0.81
N LEU A 39 -1.53 -11.76 -0.27
CA LEU A 39 -2.60 -12.62 0.23
C LEU A 39 -3.50 -13.07 -0.93
N PRO A 40 -3.99 -14.33 -0.91
CA PRO A 40 -4.99 -14.81 -1.86
C PRO A 40 -6.25 -13.92 -1.88
N ALA A 41 -6.84 -13.74 -3.06
CA ALA A 41 -7.95 -12.81 -3.24
C ALA A 41 -9.22 -13.20 -2.45
N ASP A 42 -9.48 -14.48 -2.27
CA ASP A 42 -10.57 -15.01 -1.45
C ASP A 42 -10.35 -14.73 0.04
N VAL A 43 -9.12 -14.89 0.53
CA VAL A 43 -8.73 -14.54 1.90
C VAL A 43 -8.86 -13.03 2.13
N SER A 44 -8.28 -12.20 1.25
CA SER A 44 -8.38 -10.74 1.34
C SER A 44 -9.82 -10.26 1.25
N ARG A 45 -10.64 -10.83 0.37
CA ARG A 45 -12.06 -10.47 0.27
C ARG A 45 -12.81 -10.81 1.56
N SER A 46 -12.60 -12.00 2.10
CA SER A 46 -13.25 -12.44 3.34
C SER A 46 -12.88 -11.52 4.52
N ALA A 47 -11.60 -11.14 4.62
CA ALA A 47 -11.12 -10.20 5.62
C ALA A 47 -11.74 -8.80 5.45
N LEU A 48 -11.71 -8.22 4.24
CA LEU A 48 -12.29 -6.89 4.00
C LEU A 48 -13.81 -6.88 4.25
N CYS A 49 -14.51 -7.96 3.88
CA CYS A 49 -15.96 -8.03 4.07
C CYS A 49 -16.41 -8.17 5.54
N SER A 50 -15.50 -8.29 6.51
CA SER A 50 -15.85 -8.34 7.93
C SER A 50 -16.38 -7.01 8.46
N SER A 51 -16.07 -5.89 7.81
CA SER A 51 -16.53 -4.54 8.18
C SER A 51 -17.41 -3.90 7.10
N GLU A 52 -18.12 -2.84 7.47
CA GLU A 52 -18.92 -2.07 6.51
C GLU A 52 -18.03 -1.32 5.49
N ALA A 53 -16.97 -0.67 5.96
CA ALA A 53 -16.04 0.06 5.12
C ALA A 53 -15.36 -0.87 4.10
N GLY A 54 -14.97 -2.07 4.51
CA GLY A 54 -14.31 -3.02 3.61
C GLY A 54 -15.29 -3.67 2.64
N ARG A 55 -16.55 -3.94 3.04
CA ARG A 55 -17.61 -4.34 2.10
C ARG A 55 -17.85 -3.29 1.01
N ARG A 56 -17.81 -2.01 1.37
CA ARG A 56 -17.92 -0.91 0.41
C ARG A 56 -16.74 -0.89 -0.56
N LEU A 57 -15.51 -0.96 -0.05
CA LEU A 57 -14.30 -1.02 -0.89
C LEU A 57 -14.35 -2.18 -1.89
N VAL A 58 -14.68 -3.39 -1.41
CA VAL A 58 -14.79 -4.59 -2.26
C VAL A 58 -15.83 -4.36 -3.36
N LYS A 59 -17.00 -3.81 -3.02
CA LYS A 59 -18.06 -3.51 -3.99
C LYS A 59 -17.60 -2.48 -5.02
N ASP A 60 -16.94 -1.41 -4.60
CA ASP A 60 -16.48 -0.33 -5.48
C ASP A 60 -15.41 -0.86 -6.45
N TRP A 61 -14.46 -1.66 -5.97
CA TRP A 61 -13.46 -2.32 -6.83
C TRP A 61 -14.05 -3.32 -7.80
N GLU A 62 -15.07 -4.08 -7.40
CA GLU A 62 -15.79 -4.97 -8.32
C GLU A 62 -16.44 -4.19 -9.46
N GLN A 63 -17.05 -3.05 -9.16
CA GLN A 63 -17.69 -2.19 -10.15
C GLN A 63 -16.66 -1.48 -11.05
N ALA A 64 -15.49 -1.17 -10.51
CA ALA A 64 -14.43 -0.44 -11.20
C ALA A 64 -13.44 -1.32 -11.99
N GLY A 65 -13.81 -2.56 -12.34
CA GLY A 65 -12.97 -3.44 -13.18
C GLY A 65 -12.50 -4.73 -12.51
N GLY A 66 -12.98 -5.02 -11.30
CA GLY A 66 -12.83 -6.31 -10.65
C GLY A 66 -11.91 -6.28 -9.44
N PHE A 67 -12.37 -6.86 -8.33
CA PHE A 67 -11.66 -6.86 -7.05
C PHE A 67 -10.22 -7.42 -7.14
N LYS A 68 -10.04 -8.52 -7.88
CA LYS A 68 -8.74 -9.20 -7.99
C LYS A 68 -7.68 -8.32 -8.66
N VAL A 69 -8.08 -7.51 -9.65
CA VAL A 69 -7.17 -6.61 -10.38
C VAL A 69 -6.67 -5.52 -9.46
N HIS A 70 -7.60 -4.82 -8.79
CA HIS A 70 -7.27 -3.76 -7.84
C HIS A 70 -6.45 -4.27 -6.65
N LEU A 71 -6.82 -5.41 -6.07
CA LEU A 71 -6.04 -6.04 -5.00
C LEU A 71 -4.60 -6.32 -5.44
N THR A 72 -4.41 -6.85 -6.64
CA THR A 72 -3.07 -7.17 -7.17
C THR A 72 -2.23 -5.89 -7.30
N HIS A 73 -2.81 -4.80 -7.81
CA HIS A 73 -2.12 -3.52 -7.91
C HIS A 73 -1.72 -2.98 -6.54
N VAL A 74 -2.66 -2.98 -5.58
CA VAL A 74 -2.39 -2.50 -4.21
C VAL A 74 -1.31 -3.34 -3.54
N GLN A 75 -1.38 -4.67 -3.61
CA GLN A 75 -0.37 -5.55 -3.01
C GLN A 75 1.02 -5.37 -3.65
N ASN A 76 1.09 -5.13 -4.96
CA ASN A 76 2.36 -4.84 -5.63
C ASN A 76 2.94 -3.50 -5.18
N ASP A 77 2.12 -2.45 -5.20
CA ASP A 77 2.53 -1.08 -4.91
C ASP A 77 2.92 -0.89 -3.44
N VAL A 78 2.09 -1.38 -2.52
CA VAL A 78 2.42 -1.41 -1.09
C VAL A 78 3.63 -2.29 -0.85
N GLY A 79 3.73 -3.44 -1.53
CA GLY A 79 4.89 -4.31 -1.43
C GLY A 79 6.20 -3.62 -1.84
N GLU A 80 6.18 -2.81 -2.90
CA GLU A 80 7.35 -2.03 -3.31
C GLU A 80 7.71 -0.94 -2.31
N ILE A 81 6.73 -0.20 -1.78
CA ILE A 81 6.94 0.80 -0.73
C ILE A 81 7.60 0.13 0.47
N VAL A 82 6.96 -0.93 0.99
CA VAL A 82 7.42 -1.59 2.22
C VAL A 82 8.77 -2.26 2.02
N ARG A 83 9.04 -2.93 0.89
CA ARG A 83 10.36 -3.53 0.64
C ARG A 83 11.50 -2.51 0.58
N SER A 84 11.21 -1.22 0.34
CA SER A 84 12.20 -0.15 0.43
C SER A 84 12.53 0.24 1.89
N LEU A 85 11.73 -0.21 2.86
CA LEU A 85 11.86 0.10 4.29
C LEU A 85 12.73 -0.95 4.99
N GLY A 86 14.04 -0.93 4.70
CA GLY A 86 15.03 -1.69 5.47
C GLY A 86 14.78 -3.21 5.55
N SER A 87 15.06 -3.77 6.72
CA SER A 87 14.97 -5.20 7.04
C SER A 87 13.54 -5.71 7.15
N VAL A 88 13.33 -7.04 7.00
CA VAL A 88 12.01 -7.69 7.15
C VAL A 88 11.33 -7.33 8.46
N ARG A 89 12.09 -7.22 9.56
CA ARG A 89 11.58 -6.80 10.86
C ARG A 89 11.03 -5.38 10.84
N GLU A 90 11.75 -4.43 10.24
CA GLU A 90 11.30 -3.04 10.11
C GLU A 90 10.04 -2.94 9.24
N GLN A 91 9.98 -3.73 8.16
CA GLN A 91 8.81 -3.86 7.29
C GLN A 91 7.57 -4.36 8.06
N ARG A 92 7.72 -5.42 8.85
CA ARG A 92 6.63 -5.96 9.68
C ARG A 92 6.17 -4.96 10.74
N VAL A 93 7.10 -4.26 11.39
CA VAL A 93 6.77 -3.22 12.36
C VAL A 93 6.02 -2.07 11.69
N PHE A 94 6.43 -1.65 10.50
CA PHE A 94 5.73 -0.62 9.74
C PHE A 94 4.28 -1.04 9.42
N MET A 95 4.09 -2.25 8.88
CA MET A 95 2.76 -2.77 8.55
C MET A 95 1.87 -2.92 9.80
N ALA A 96 2.41 -3.45 10.90
CA ALA A 96 1.66 -3.60 12.15
C ALA A 96 1.27 -2.24 12.76
N LYS A 97 2.15 -1.23 12.67
CA LYS A 97 1.82 0.14 13.10
C LYS A 97 0.74 0.76 12.20
N PHE A 98 0.84 0.60 10.89
CA PHE A 98 -0.19 1.05 9.95
C PHE A 98 -1.56 0.46 10.31
N ASP A 99 -1.63 -0.84 10.56
CA ASP A 99 -2.89 -1.52 10.90
C ASP A 99 -3.47 -1.13 12.26
N ARG A 100 -2.61 -0.82 13.24
CA ARG A 100 -3.01 -0.49 14.60
C ARG A 100 -3.37 0.99 14.78
N ASP A 101 -2.59 1.88 14.17
CA ASP A 101 -2.60 3.31 14.48
C ASP A 101 -3.53 4.10 13.54
N ILE A 102 -3.96 3.51 12.41
CA ILE A 102 -4.86 4.16 11.46
C ILE A 102 -6.25 3.52 11.50
N PRO A 103 -7.32 4.33 11.66
CA PRO A 103 -8.69 3.85 11.52
C PRO A 103 -8.91 3.09 10.21
N GLU A 104 -9.67 2.00 10.28
CA GLU A 104 -9.91 1.13 9.13
C GLU A 104 -10.48 1.86 7.89
N PRO A 105 -11.44 2.79 7.99
CA PRO A 105 -11.90 3.57 6.84
C PRO A 105 -10.77 4.36 6.17
N ALA A 106 -9.87 4.95 6.96
CA ALA A 106 -8.73 5.68 6.43
C ALA A 106 -7.71 4.78 5.74
N ARG A 107 -7.45 3.57 6.27
CA ARG A 107 -6.62 2.55 5.59
C ARG A 107 -7.18 2.18 4.23
N TYR A 108 -8.49 2.02 4.13
CA TYR A 108 -9.15 1.63 2.87
C TYR A 108 -9.18 2.76 1.84
N ALA A 109 -9.24 4.03 2.27
CA ALA A 109 -9.06 5.16 1.37
C ALA A 109 -7.65 5.18 0.76
N VAL A 110 -6.61 4.81 1.53
CA VAL A 110 -5.25 4.65 1.00
C VAL A 110 -5.21 3.52 -0.04
N TYR A 111 -5.85 2.38 0.23
CA TYR A 111 -5.90 1.27 -0.73
C TYR A 111 -6.61 1.67 -2.02
N ASP A 112 -7.73 2.37 -1.91
CA ASP A 112 -8.50 2.83 -3.07
C ASP A 112 -7.72 3.84 -3.92
N GLU A 113 -6.99 4.76 -3.28
CA GLU A 113 -6.15 5.73 -3.95
C GLU A 113 -4.97 5.09 -4.69
N ILE A 114 -4.36 4.05 -4.12
CA ILE A 114 -3.33 3.24 -4.80
C ILE A 114 -3.94 2.48 -5.98
N ALA A 115 -5.11 1.86 -5.79
CA ALA A 115 -5.83 1.11 -6.81
C ALA A 115 -6.21 1.98 -8.01
N ALA A 116 -6.57 3.25 -7.79
CA ALA A 116 -6.91 4.22 -8.83
C ALA A 116 -5.76 4.50 -9.82
N GLY A 117 -4.51 4.15 -9.46
CA GLY A 117 -3.38 4.20 -10.36
C GLY A 117 -2.96 5.63 -10.76
N ARG A 118 -2.17 5.74 -11.84
CA ARG A 118 -1.37 6.96 -12.19
C ARG A 118 -2.06 7.97 -13.11
N GLY A 119 -3.32 7.75 -13.49
CA GLY A 119 -3.98 8.42 -14.61
C GLY A 119 -4.56 9.81 -14.33
N LEU A 120 -3.81 10.70 -13.68
CA LEU A 120 -4.33 12.03 -13.30
C LEU A 120 -3.57 13.14 -13.98
N TYR A 121 -4.35 14.02 -14.61
CA TYR A 121 -3.85 15.30 -15.05
C TYR A 121 -4.06 16.32 -13.93
N VAL A 122 -2.97 16.92 -13.47
CA VAL A 122 -2.96 17.98 -12.46
C VAL A 122 -2.18 19.17 -12.99
N GLY A 123 -2.66 20.39 -12.71
CA GLY A 123 -1.90 21.60 -13.00
C GLY A 123 -0.65 21.66 -12.11
N PRO A 124 0.50 22.17 -12.60
CA PRO A 124 1.72 22.26 -11.79
C PRO A 124 1.51 23.05 -10.49
N ALA A 125 2.15 22.61 -9.41
CA ALA A 125 2.08 23.26 -8.12
C ALA A 125 2.67 24.68 -8.18
N SER A 126 2.06 25.60 -7.43
CA SER A 126 2.58 26.95 -7.28
C SER A 126 3.94 26.97 -6.58
N SER A 127 4.72 28.04 -6.76
CA SER A 127 6.00 28.19 -6.07
C SER A 127 5.88 28.19 -4.54
N ALA A 128 4.73 28.61 -3.99
CA ALA A 128 4.48 28.56 -2.55
C ALA A 128 4.30 27.12 -2.06
N GLU A 129 3.55 26.30 -2.79
CA GLU A 129 3.33 24.89 -2.46
C GLU A 129 4.62 24.08 -2.56
N ILE A 130 5.45 24.36 -3.57
CA ILE A 130 6.77 23.73 -3.70
C ILE A 130 7.67 24.07 -2.52
N LYS A 131 7.69 25.35 -2.09
CA LYS A 131 8.48 25.78 -0.92
C LYS A 131 8.01 25.13 0.37
N LEU A 132 6.70 24.98 0.55
CA LEU A 132 6.12 24.30 1.70
C LEU A 132 6.49 22.80 1.70
N PHE A 133 6.39 22.13 0.55
CA PHE A 133 6.81 20.74 0.44
C PHE A 133 8.31 20.58 0.79
N ALA A 134 9.15 21.45 0.23
CA ALA A 134 10.59 21.49 0.47
C ALA A 134 10.99 21.89 1.91
N SER A 135 10.07 22.32 2.77
CA SER A 135 10.43 22.60 4.17
C SER A 135 10.55 21.33 5.01
N THR A 136 9.98 20.21 4.55
CA THR A 136 10.05 18.91 5.22
C THR A 136 11.35 18.16 4.87
N PRO A 137 11.90 17.31 5.76
CA PRO A 137 13.07 16.50 5.45
C PRO A 137 12.89 15.59 4.23
N ALA A 138 11.74 14.90 4.14
CA ALA A 138 11.43 14.04 3.00
C ALA A 138 11.24 14.86 1.71
N GLY A 139 10.56 16.01 1.80
CA GLY A 139 10.33 16.88 0.67
C GLY A 139 11.62 17.46 0.10
N ARG A 140 12.60 17.85 0.92
CA ARG A 140 13.93 18.28 0.43
C ARG A 140 14.59 17.22 -0.44
N THR A 141 14.68 15.99 0.07
CA THR A 141 15.27 14.86 -0.65
C THR A 141 14.59 14.62 -1.99
N LEU A 142 13.26 14.67 -2.02
CA LEU A 142 12.49 14.43 -3.24
C LEU A 142 12.55 15.59 -4.22
N MET A 143 12.66 16.83 -3.75
CA MET A 143 12.86 17.99 -4.62
C MET A 143 14.19 17.92 -5.37
N GLU A 144 15.25 17.45 -4.70
CA GLU A 144 16.56 17.21 -5.32
C GLU A 144 16.49 16.09 -6.37
N GLU A 145 15.76 15.02 -6.07
CA GLU A 145 15.58 13.89 -7.00
C GLU A 145 14.72 14.26 -8.22
N TRP A 146 13.60 14.93 -8.01
CA TRP A 146 12.64 15.21 -9.07
C TRP A 146 13.06 16.37 -9.98
N GLY A 147 13.90 17.29 -9.49
CA GLY A 147 14.44 18.39 -10.27
C GLY A 147 13.33 19.17 -11.02
N SER A 148 13.39 19.15 -12.35
CA SER A 148 12.48 19.93 -13.21
C SER A 148 11.02 19.48 -13.15
N VAL A 149 10.73 18.22 -12.79
CA VAL A 149 9.34 17.71 -12.72
C VAL A 149 8.71 17.85 -11.33
N ALA A 150 9.42 18.45 -10.38
CA ALA A 150 8.98 18.51 -8.99
C ALA A 150 7.62 19.23 -8.80
N ALA A 151 7.34 20.27 -9.60
CA ALA A 151 6.06 20.98 -9.53
C ALA A 151 4.86 20.07 -9.86
N GLU A 152 5.01 19.19 -10.86
CA GLU A 152 3.98 18.23 -11.25
C GLU A 152 3.82 17.13 -10.19
N ARG A 153 4.95 16.64 -9.63
CA ARG A 153 4.94 15.63 -8.56
C ARG A 153 4.28 16.14 -7.28
N VAL A 154 4.58 17.36 -6.86
CA VAL A 154 3.94 18.00 -5.69
C VAL A 154 2.45 18.21 -5.94
N ALA A 155 2.05 18.63 -7.14
CA ALA A 155 0.63 18.77 -7.49
C ALA A 155 -0.10 17.42 -7.45
N MET A 156 0.54 16.36 -7.96
CA MET A 156 -0.01 15.00 -7.91
C MET A 156 -0.26 14.58 -6.47
N LEU A 157 0.75 14.70 -5.60
CA LEU A 157 0.62 14.34 -4.19
C LEU A 157 -0.51 15.10 -3.49
N ARG A 158 -0.63 16.40 -3.73
CA ARG A 158 -1.70 17.23 -3.15
C ARG A 158 -3.08 16.81 -3.64
N SER A 159 -3.21 16.51 -4.94
CA SER A 159 -4.47 16.04 -5.51
C SER A 159 -4.88 14.69 -4.91
N ARG A 160 -3.94 13.75 -4.77
CA ARG A 160 -4.20 12.46 -4.13
C ARG A 160 -4.55 12.58 -2.65
N ALA A 161 -3.81 13.42 -1.92
CA ALA A 161 -4.09 13.75 -0.52
C ALA A 161 -5.55 14.24 -0.34
N ALA A 162 -5.96 15.20 -1.17
CA ALA A 162 -7.31 15.75 -1.10
C ALA A 162 -8.40 14.70 -1.39
N ARG A 163 -8.16 13.74 -2.28
CA ARG A 163 -9.13 12.69 -2.57
C ARG A 163 -9.21 11.61 -1.51
N MET A 164 -8.06 11.20 -0.95
CA MET A 164 -8.05 10.25 0.17
C MET A 164 -8.92 10.79 1.31
N THR A 165 -8.76 12.06 1.65
CA THR A 165 -9.50 12.68 2.76
C THR A 165 -10.92 13.10 2.39
N ALA A 166 -11.30 13.17 1.11
CA ALA A 166 -12.62 13.67 0.68
C ALA A 166 -13.80 12.83 1.20
N ASN A 167 -13.56 11.54 1.49
CA ASN A 167 -14.57 10.61 2.00
C ASN A 167 -14.33 10.22 3.47
N MET A 168 -13.34 10.84 4.13
CA MET A 168 -13.07 10.64 5.55
C MET A 168 -13.89 11.63 6.37
N SER A 169 -14.23 11.28 7.61
CA SER A 169 -14.61 12.28 8.60
C SER A 169 -13.42 13.19 8.95
N GLU A 170 -13.68 14.33 9.60
CA GLU A 170 -12.63 15.23 10.08
C GLU A 170 -11.70 14.49 11.06
N ASP A 171 -12.27 13.76 12.02
CA ASP A 171 -11.51 12.94 12.98
C ASP A 171 -10.64 11.88 12.29
N GLU A 172 -11.18 11.18 11.27
CA GLU A 172 -10.44 10.16 10.52
C GLU A 172 -9.27 10.74 9.72
N ALA A 173 -9.47 11.94 9.15
CA ALA A 173 -8.43 12.65 8.43
C ALA A 173 -7.34 13.15 9.39
N ASP A 174 -7.72 13.67 10.55
CA ASP A 174 -6.78 14.14 11.58
C ASP A 174 -5.95 12.99 12.16
N ASP A 175 -6.57 11.83 12.43
CA ASP A 175 -5.85 10.62 12.86
C ASP A 175 -4.87 10.15 11.78
N PHE A 176 -5.28 10.16 10.50
CA PHE A 176 -4.43 9.80 9.38
C PHE A 176 -3.23 10.74 9.25
N TRP A 177 -3.43 12.06 9.28
CA TRP A 177 -2.33 13.02 9.19
C TRP A 177 -1.42 12.97 10.41
N THR A 178 -1.98 12.79 11.61
CA THR A 178 -1.19 12.59 12.83
C THR A 178 -0.29 11.37 12.72
N TRP A 179 -0.81 10.25 12.22
CA TRP A 179 0.02 9.06 11.96
C TRP A 179 1.12 9.36 10.92
N PHE A 180 0.75 10.00 9.80
CA PHE A 180 1.66 10.28 8.70
C PHE A 180 2.81 11.21 9.11
N ASP A 181 2.51 12.26 9.87
CA ASP A 181 3.48 13.25 10.36
C ASP A 181 4.47 12.67 11.39
N ASN A 182 4.09 11.56 12.05
CA ASN A 182 4.94 10.84 12.99
C ASN A 182 5.84 9.78 12.31
N LEU A 183 5.76 9.62 10.99
CA LEU A 183 6.64 8.71 10.25
C LEU A 183 8.05 9.30 10.11
N GLU A 184 9.04 8.41 10.07
CA GLU A 184 10.41 8.81 9.73
C GLU A 184 10.51 9.32 8.28
N PRO A 185 11.50 10.18 7.96
CA PRO A 185 11.63 10.74 6.62
C PRO A 185 11.77 9.71 5.49
N GLY A 186 12.37 8.55 5.78
CA GLY A 186 12.55 7.46 4.81
C GLY A 186 11.21 6.88 4.32
N PRO A 187 10.36 6.34 5.22
CA PRO A 187 9.01 5.91 4.89
C PRO A 187 8.17 6.96 4.17
N VAL A 188 8.20 8.22 4.63
CA VAL A 188 7.48 9.33 3.97
C VAL A 188 7.96 9.50 2.54
N ALA A 189 9.27 9.52 2.31
CA ALA A 189 9.83 9.66 0.98
C ALA A 189 9.49 8.48 0.05
N ALA A 190 9.44 7.25 0.57
CA ALA A 190 9.04 6.07 -0.18
C ALA A 190 7.57 6.15 -0.62
N ILE A 191 6.67 6.51 0.29
CA ILE A 191 5.24 6.70 0.01
C ILE A 191 5.06 7.80 -1.04
N PHE A 192 5.67 8.98 -0.84
CA PHE A 192 5.58 10.08 -1.78
C PHE A 192 6.13 9.73 -3.16
N ARG A 193 7.27 9.04 -3.26
CA ARG A 193 7.83 8.63 -4.55
C ARG A 193 6.86 7.73 -5.31
N LYS A 194 6.18 6.81 -4.62
CA LYS A 194 5.20 5.92 -5.25
C LYS A 194 3.92 6.66 -5.67
N LEU A 195 3.37 7.51 -4.80
CA LEU A 195 2.14 8.25 -5.08
C LEU A 195 2.32 9.36 -6.12
N ALA A 196 3.52 9.92 -6.25
CA ALA A 196 3.78 10.97 -7.22
C ALA A 196 3.84 10.46 -8.67
N GLY A 197 4.04 9.15 -8.89
CA GLY A 197 3.93 8.46 -10.20
C GLY A 197 5.23 7.87 -10.73
#